data_AF-A0A7C7ACT9-F1
#
_entry.id   AF-A0A7C7ACT9-F1
#
_cell.length_a   1.000
_cell.length_b   1.000
_cell.length_c   1.000
_cell.angle_alpha   90.00
_cell.angle_beta   90.00
_cell.angle_gamma   90.00
#
_symmetry.space_group_name_H-M   'P 1'
#
loop_
_entity.id
_entity.type
_entity.pdbx_description
1 polymer ?
#
loop_
_entity_poly.entity_id
_entity_poly.type
_entity_poly.pdbx_seq_one_letter_code
_entity_poly.pdbx_strand_id
1 'polypeptide(L)'
;MRRLGLLCIVLVSIMLVACAGPLARDKDDKIKEFNRIEQDDAEISGSPADLADSPRVGQYSILNTNVNLYFLDESLGQLVPEVRRFNADWSNMELVDFALKQLIKGPETSGLSPVISKDVKINKIEFEENILSVDLSSEFYESDDLALARAAITNSLLDLGNFKYIRLTIDGREASDSLGANAGLTGLLTRYPVSINEISALEAQNFSNADVRKIKWELFFQDYSGYYLLSEVRTINVRNNNYAEAIVNELIKGPSAEGEGYYPTIPKGTVLNKTEFIKGKDDKSGIALYFSKEFRNLDASGPSQETSMLSSLVYSLTSLPQVDFIKIYYENSEGEYIEDPIYNTSLEKELTVDHFPNRIGRRVRVYFGDTQSMLLHPEYRAIAYDENNLAARILAELATDPVNPESERVIPAYIQPGDISVKVEEQLAEVDIPSACFDAIDIDNKRIIRDLYAVVNTLTDPVNMCNIREVQFTIDGSVVESYKDISLKEPFVMNPALIKTE
;
A
#
# COMPACT_ATOMS: atom_id res chain seq x y z
N MET A 1 3.39 -57.01 -17.25
CA MET A 1 2.16 -57.47 -17.92
C MET A 1 0.97 -57.00 -17.10
N ARG A 2 0.25 -55.97 -17.59
CA ARG A 2 -1.20 -55.97 -17.90
C ARG A 2 -2.10 -56.25 -16.68
N ARG A 3 -2.80 -55.22 -16.15
CA ARG A 3 -4.19 -54.80 -16.52
C ARG A 3 -5.21 -55.81 -15.96
N LEU A 4 -6.39 -55.51 -15.42
CA LEU A 4 -7.28 -54.35 -15.30
C LEU A 4 -8.52 -54.93 -14.59
N GLY A 5 -9.34 -54.15 -13.87
CA GLY A 5 -10.61 -54.66 -13.37
C GLY A 5 -11.44 -53.63 -12.61
N LEU A 6 -12.03 -52.73 -13.37
CA LEU A 6 -12.98 -51.69 -12.94
C LEU A 6 -14.42 -52.25 -12.93
N LEU A 7 -15.30 -51.56 -12.20
CA LEU A 7 -16.74 -51.31 -12.44
C LEU A 7 -17.81 -52.14 -11.69
N CYS A 8 -18.81 -51.37 -11.20
CA CYS A 8 -20.26 -51.60 -11.12
C CYS A 8 -20.87 -51.87 -9.73
N ILE A 9 -22.04 -51.33 -9.30
CA ILE A 9 -22.96 -50.24 -9.69
C ILE A 9 -24.18 -50.38 -8.72
N VAL A 10 -24.75 -49.27 -8.20
CA VAL A 10 -26.21 -49.05 -7.87
C VAL A 10 -26.84 -49.89 -6.72
N LEU A 11 -27.78 -49.46 -5.86
CA LEU A 11 -28.53 -48.24 -5.50
C LEU A 11 -29.56 -48.70 -4.42
N VAL A 12 -30.29 -47.75 -3.83
CA VAL A 12 -31.65 -47.88 -3.22
C VAL A 12 -31.73 -47.76 -1.69
N SER A 13 -32.24 -46.59 -1.32
CA SER A 13 -32.87 -46.13 -0.09
C SER A 13 -34.13 -46.91 0.30
N ILE A 14 -34.47 -46.95 1.60
CA ILE A 14 -35.86 -46.84 2.12
C ILE A 14 -35.85 -46.50 3.63
N MET A 15 -36.59 -45.41 3.90
CA MET A 15 -37.28 -44.92 5.10
C MET A 15 -37.10 -45.51 6.50
N LEU A 16 -37.08 -44.60 7.49
CA LEU A 16 -37.97 -44.65 8.66
C LEU A 16 -38.47 -43.24 9.02
N VAL A 17 -39.80 -43.11 9.11
CA VAL A 17 -40.59 -41.97 9.62
C VAL A 17 -41.13 -42.37 11.00
N ALA A 18 -41.34 -41.36 11.87
CA ALA A 18 -42.14 -41.29 13.13
C ALA A 18 -41.27 -40.91 14.35
N CYS A 19 -41.62 -39.99 15.27
CA CYS A 19 -42.85 -39.23 15.53
C CYS A 19 -42.57 -38.09 16.54
N ALA A 20 -43.38 -37.01 16.43
CA ALA A 20 -43.93 -36.12 17.47
C ALA A 20 -43.01 -35.15 18.30
N GLY A 21 -43.35 -33.85 18.28
CA GLY A 21 -42.69 -32.70 18.95
C GLY A 21 -43.13 -32.45 20.40
N PRO A 22 -43.32 -31.20 20.89
CA PRO A 22 -42.88 -29.87 20.43
C PRO A 22 -42.03 -29.11 21.48
N LEU A 23 -41.21 -28.13 21.10
CA LEU A 23 -40.72 -27.12 22.06
C LEU A 23 -40.36 -25.77 21.39
N ALA A 24 -41.12 -24.76 21.78
CA ALA A 24 -40.85 -23.33 21.93
C ALA A 24 -39.81 -22.65 21.00
N ARG A 25 -40.33 -21.83 20.08
CA ARG A 25 -39.68 -20.63 19.55
C ARG A 25 -39.81 -19.50 20.59
N ASP A 26 -38.70 -18.96 21.06
CA ASP A 26 -38.60 -17.55 21.42
C ASP A 26 -37.13 -17.09 21.44
N LYS A 27 -36.90 -15.83 21.07
CA LYS A 27 -35.64 -15.07 20.92
C LYS A 27 -34.94 -15.14 19.56
N ASP A 28 -35.57 -14.52 18.56
CA ASP A 28 -34.89 -14.04 17.34
C ASP A 28 -35.39 -12.66 16.88
N ASP A 29 -35.85 -11.82 17.82
CA ASP A 29 -36.45 -10.49 17.55
C ASP A 29 -35.57 -9.31 18.02
N LYS A 30 -34.24 -9.41 17.93
CA LYS A 30 -33.34 -8.26 18.18
C LYS A 30 -32.36 -7.92 17.04
N ILE A 31 -32.55 -8.47 15.84
CA ILE A 31 -31.69 -8.18 14.68
C ILE A 31 -32.55 -7.92 13.43
N LYS A 32 -33.56 -7.04 13.50
CA LYS A 32 -34.30 -6.54 12.32
C LYS A 32 -34.79 -5.09 12.42
N GLU A 33 -34.10 -4.25 13.18
CA GLU A 33 -34.49 -2.83 13.33
C GLU A 33 -33.39 -1.87 12.86
N PHE A 34 -32.83 -2.10 11.67
CA PHE A 34 -31.86 -1.19 11.05
C PHE A 34 -32.17 -0.80 9.60
N ASN A 35 -33.32 -1.19 9.04
CA ASN A 35 -33.71 -0.82 7.67
C ASN A 35 -35.21 -0.46 7.58
N ARG A 36 -35.61 0.64 8.22
CA ARG A 36 -36.87 1.31 7.93
C ARG A 36 -36.62 2.80 7.72
N ILE A 37 -36.52 3.19 6.45
CA ILE A 37 -36.70 4.58 6.04
C ILE A 37 -38.21 4.82 6.07
N GLU A 38 -38.66 5.72 6.94
CA GLU A 38 -40.04 6.20 6.94
C GLU A 38 -40.24 7.12 5.71
N GLN A 39 -41.09 6.67 4.78
CA GLN A 39 -41.70 7.51 3.76
C GLN A 39 -43.00 8.08 4.33
N ASP A 40 -42.99 9.37 4.65
CA ASP A 40 -44.23 10.13 4.83
C ASP A 40 -44.73 10.61 3.46
N ASP A 41 -45.71 9.89 2.92
CA ASP A 41 -46.50 10.32 1.78
C ASP A 41 -47.56 11.33 2.25
N ALA A 42 -47.33 12.62 1.96
CA ALA A 42 -48.39 13.62 1.93
C ALA A 42 -48.84 13.83 0.48
N GLU A 43 -50.08 13.45 0.20
CA GLU A 43 -50.77 13.66 -1.08
C GLU A 43 -50.76 15.15 -1.50
N ILE A 44 -50.24 15.44 -2.70
CA ILE A 44 -50.58 16.65 -3.44
C ILE A 44 -50.92 16.27 -4.88
N SER A 45 -52.20 16.45 -5.23
CA SER A 45 -52.75 16.32 -6.57
C SER A 45 -52.34 17.50 -7.46
N GLY A 46 -51.76 17.24 -8.64
CA GLY A 46 -51.56 18.25 -9.68
C GLY A 46 -50.87 17.68 -10.92
N SER A 47 -51.52 17.76 -12.09
CA SER A 47 -51.00 17.32 -13.40
C SER A 47 -49.96 18.31 -13.97
N PRO A 48 -49.05 17.89 -14.87
CA PRO A 48 -47.85 18.63 -15.23
C PRO A 48 -48.05 19.51 -16.47
N ALA A 49 -47.93 20.82 -16.32
CA ALA A 49 -47.54 21.74 -17.39
C ALA A 49 -47.25 23.11 -16.78
N ASP A 50 -46.13 23.68 -17.22
CA ASP A 50 -45.73 25.08 -17.04
C ASP A 50 -45.38 25.52 -15.61
N LEU A 51 -44.08 25.69 -15.37
CA LEU A 51 -43.49 26.97 -14.98
C LEU A 51 -41.96 26.86 -15.04
N ALA A 52 -41.39 27.45 -16.09
CA ALA A 52 -39.98 27.74 -16.23
C ALA A 52 -39.57 28.91 -15.31
N ASP A 53 -38.29 28.91 -14.96
CA ASP A 53 -37.45 30.06 -14.61
C ASP A 53 -37.49 30.59 -13.16
N SER A 54 -36.54 30.13 -12.34
CA SER A 54 -35.75 30.95 -11.38
C SER A 54 -34.75 30.11 -10.55
N PRO A 55 -33.63 30.70 -10.10
CA PRO A 55 -32.38 29.98 -9.82
C PRO A 55 -32.39 29.26 -8.46
N ARG A 56 -31.94 28.01 -8.46
CA ARG A 56 -31.66 27.26 -7.24
C ARG A 56 -30.40 27.82 -6.58
N VAL A 57 -30.60 28.56 -5.49
CA VAL A 57 -29.58 28.74 -4.46
C VAL A 57 -29.17 27.34 -4.00
N GLY A 58 -27.94 26.96 -4.32
CA GLY A 58 -27.35 25.70 -3.89
C GLY A 58 -27.30 25.65 -2.37
N GLN A 59 -28.14 24.81 -1.76
CA GLN A 59 -27.93 24.35 -0.40
C GLN A 59 -26.67 23.50 -0.42
N TYR A 60 -25.61 24.02 0.19
CA TYR A 60 -24.46 23.22 0.61
C TYR A 60 -24.95 22.15 1.56
N SER A 61 -25.22 20.94 1.06
CA SER A 61 -25.28 19.76 1.90
C SER A 61 -23.85 19.49 2.35
N ILE A 62 -23.53 19.84 3.60
CA ILE A 62 -22.29 19.43 4.25
C ILE A 62 -22.27 17.90 4.20
N LEU A 63 -21.43 17.32 3.35
CA LEU A 63 -21.11 15.91 3.44
C LEU A 63 -20.43 15.74 4.81
N ASN A 64 -21.00 14.93 5.69
CA ASN A 64 -20.36 14.59 6.96
C ASN A 64 -19.70 13.23 6.77
N THR A 65 -18.39 13.16 6.96
CA THR A 65 -17.66 11.89 7.01
C THR A 65 -17.77 11.34 8.43
N ASN A 66 -18.06 10.05 8.57
CA ASN A 66 -18.10 9.38 9.87
C ASN A 66 -16.74 8.72 10.14
N VAL A 67 -16.21 8.92 11.34
CA VAL A 67 -14.95 8.33 11.81
C VAL A 67 -15.25 7.34 12.91
N ASN A 68 -14.75 6.11 12.79
CA ASN A 68 -14.86 5.11 13.84
C ASN A 68 -13.66 5.22 14.78
N LEU A 69 -13.91 5.47 16.06
CA LEU A 69 -12.89 5.52 17.11
C LEU A 69 -13.09 4.35 18.07
N TYR A 70 -12.07 3.51 18.22
CA TYR A 70 -12.18 2.29 19.02
C TYR A 70 -11.83 2.57 20.49
N PHE A 71 -12.80 2.38 21.38
CA PHE A 71 -12.65 2.53 22.83
C PHE A 71 -12.99 1.23 23.55
N LEU A 72 -12.57 1.10 24.80
CA LEU A 72 -12.77 -0.11 25.59
C LEU A 72 -14.20 -0.17 26.13
N ASP A 73 -14.92 -1.24 25.86
CA ASP A 73 -16.10 -1.65 26.62
C ASP A 73 -15.68 -2.74 27.62
N GLU A 74 -15.55 -2.38 28.89
CA GLU A 74 -15.13 -3.30 29.95
C GLU A 74 -16.15 -4.43 30.20
N SER A 75 -17.43 -4.18 29.93
CA SER A 75 -18.50 -5.17 30.13
C SER A 75 -18.47 -6.27 29.07
N LEU A 76 -18.08 -5.92 27.85
CA LEU A 76 -17.90 -6.86 26.74
C LEU A 76 -16.50 -7.45 26.70
N GLY A 77 -15.51 -6.76 27.30
CA GLY A 77 -14.11 -7.15 27.22
C GLY A 77 -13.54 -6.99 25.82
N GLN A 78 -13.96 -5.93 25.09
CA GLN A 78 -13.59 -5.68 23.70
C GLN A 78 -13.47 -4.19 23.39
N LEU A 79 -12.75 -3.86 22.31
CA LEU A 79 -12.77 -2.54 21.68
C LEU A 79 -14.03 -2.39 20.81
N VAL A 80 -14.80 -1.33 21.02
CA VAL A 80 -16.04 -1.02 20.29
C VAL A 80 -15.88 0.32 19.58
N PRO A 81 -16.31 0.45 18.32
CA PRO A 81 -16.27 1.72 17.60
C PRO A 81 -17.34 2.69 18.12
N GLU A 82 -16.90 3.91 18.46
CA GLU A 82 -17.73 5.09 18.63
C GLU A 82 -17.61 5.96 17.38
N VAL A 83 -18.75 6.35 16.80
CA VAL A 83 -18.77 7.15 15.58
C VAL A 83 -18.68 8.63 15.91
N ARG A 84 -17.64 9.31 15.41
CA ARG A 84 -17.51 10.77 15.44
C ARG A 84 -17.79 11.37 14.07
N ARG A 85 -18.53 12.47 14.07
CA ARG A 85 -18.78 13.22 12.84
C ARG A 85 -17.63 14.17 12.54
N PHE A 86 -17.27 14.22 11.28
CA PHE A 86 -16.20 15.03 10.73
C PHE A 86 -16.71 15.84 9.54
N ASN A 87 -16.18 17.04 9.36
CA ASN A 87 -16.53 17.91 8.24
C ASN A 87 -15.81 17.45 6.97
N ALA A 88 -16.52 17.10 5.88
CA ALA A 88 -15.90 16.54 4.68
C ALA A 88 -15.04 17.51 3.85
N ASP A 89 -14.98 18.79 4.19
CA ASP A 89 -14.16 19.78 3.47
C ASP A 89 -12.65 19.68 3.78
N TRP A 90 -12.25 18.80 4.70
CA TRP A 90 -10.85 18.65 5.14
C TRP A 90 -10.12 17.57 4.34
N SER A 91 -8.82 17.76 4.17
CA SER A 91 -7.91 16.80 3.54
C SER A 91 -7.81 15.49 4.33
N ASN A 92 -7.33 14.42 3.67
CA ASN A 92 -7.08 13.13 4.31
C ASN A 92 -6.17 13.23 5.54
N MET A 93 -5.17 14.11 5.52
CA MET A 93 -4.24 14.29 6.65
C MET A 93 -4.90 14.97 7.84
N GLU A 94 -5.77 15.95 7.59
CA GLU A 94 -6.56 16.60 8.64
C GLU A 94 -7.58 15.63 9.27
N LEU A 95 -8.11 14.68 8.49
CA LEU A 95 -8.96 13.59 8.99
C LEU A 95 -8.20 12.65 9.93
N VAL A 96 -6.97 12.28 9.58
CA VAL A 96 -6.10 11.47 10.46
C VAL A 96 -5.77 12.21 11.76
N ASP A 97 -5.36 13.47 11.66
CA ASP A 97 -5.07 14.32 12.83
C ASP A 97 -6.30 14.46 13.75
N PHE A 98 -7.48 14.69 13.17
CA PHE A 98 -8.72 14.72 13.92
C PHE A 98 -9.02 13.41 14.63
N ALA A 99 -8.92 12.28 13.92
CA ALA A 99 -9.19 10.96 14.48
C ALA A 99 -8.31 10.69 15.72
N LEU A 100 -7.01 10.96 15.62
CA LEU A 100 -6.06 10.83 16.73
C LEU A 100 -6.41 11.76 17.89
N LYS A 101 -6.68 13.04 17.63
CA LYS A 101 -7.07 14.01 18.67
C LYS A 101 -8.33 13.60 19.41
N GLN A 102 -9.34 13.10 18.70
CA GLN A 102 -10.57 12.62 19.33
C GLN A 102 -10.34 11.32 20.10
N LEU A 103 -9.50 10.42 19.61
CA LEU A 103 -9.15 9.19 20.31
C LEU A 103 -8.41 9.48 21.63
N ILE A 104 -7.47 10.44 21.63
CA ILE A 104 -6.75 10.92 22.84
C ILE A 104 -7.71 11.61 23.81
N LYS A 105 -8.69 12.37 23.32
CA LYS A 105 -9.72 13.03 24.15
C LYS A 105 -10.57 12.02 24.93
N GLY A 106 -10.75 10.81 24.40
CA GLY A 106 -11.55 9.75 25.01
C GLY A 106 -13.00 9.69 24.53
N PRO A 107 -13.75 8.65 24.95
CA PRO A 107 -15.10 8.39 24.48
C PRO A 107 -16.12 9.42 25.01
N GLU A 108 -17.19 9.65 24.24
CA GLU A 108 -18.36 10.44 24.66
C GLU A 108 -19.55 9.54 25.04
N THR A 109 -19.53 8.28 24.60
CA THR A 109 -20.54 7.28 24.90
C THR A 109 -20.36 6.72 26.31
N SER A 110 -21.43 6.76 27.09
CA SER A 110 -21.44 6.17 28.43
C SER A 110 -21.20 4.67 28.39
N GLY A 111 -20.33 4.17 29.27
CA GLY A 111 -19.95 2.75 29.34
C GLY A 111 -18.67 2.39 28.59
N LEU A 112 -18.11 3.34 27.83
CA LEU A 112 -16.79 3.18 27.20
C LEU A 112 -15.70 3.87 28.04
N SER A 113 -14.52 3.27 28.06
CA SER A 113 -13.33 3.74 28.75
C SER A 113 -12.25 4.19 27.75
N PRO A 114 -11.47 5.24 28.05
CA PRO A 114 -10.32 5.63 27.24
C PRO A 114 -9.23 4.56 27.30
N VAL A 115 -8.40 4.48 26.26
CA VAL A 115 -7.31 3.49 26.13
C VAL A 115 -5.96 4.12 25.85
N ILE A 116 -5.92 5.45 25.68
CA ILE A 116 -4.69 6.23 25.45
C ILE A 116 -4.59 7.25 26.59
N SER A 117 -3.38 7.48 27.09
CA SER A 117 -3.13 8.58 28.02
C SER A 117 -3.57 9.93 27.41
N LYS A 118 -4.32 10.71 28.20
CA LYS A 118 -4.84 12.03 27.79
C LYS A 118 -3.74 13.08 27.55
N ASP A 119 -2.53 12.82 28.05
CA ASP A 119 -1.40 13.74 28.00
C ASP A 119 -0.53 13.52 26.74
N VAL A 120 -0.85 12.50 25.94
CA VAL A 120 -0.24 12.22 24.64
C VAL A 120 -0.41 13.40 23.68
N LYS A 121 0.68 13.76 23.01
CA LYS A 121 0.70 14.74 21.93
C LYS A 121 1.01 14.05 20.62
N ILE A 122 0.47 14.62 19.54
CA ILE A 122 0.82 14.24 18.18
C ILE A 122 1.96 15.16 17.74
N ASN A 123 3.12 14.57 17.48
CA ASN A 123 4.30 15.30 17.04
C ASN A 123 4.33 15.43 15.51
N LYS A 124 4.02 14.34 14.80
CA LYS A 124 4.12 14.26 13.34
C LYS A 124 3.15 13.23 12.78
N ILE A 125 2.62 13.49 11.59
CA ILE A 125 1.85 12.52 10.80
C ILE A 125 2.37 12.59 9.37
N GLU A 126 2.77 11.45 8.82
CA GLU A 126 3.23 11.32 7.44
C GLU A 126 2.60 10.11 6.82
N PHE A 127 2.21 10.23 5.55
CA PHE A 127 1.69 9.11 4.80
C PHE A 127 2.64 8.82 3.65
N GLU A 128 3.14 7.58 3.60
CA GLU A 128 4.07 7.07 2.60
C GLU A 128 3.58 5.74 2.02
N GLU A 129 3.25 5.75 0.72
CA GLU A 129 2.70 4.60 -0.02
C GLU A 129 1.44 3.98 0.62
N ASN A 130 1.61 2.95 1.45
CA ASN A 130 0.53 2.27 2.17
C ASN A 130 0.72 2.33 3.69
N ILE A 131 1.67 3.12 4.16
CA ILE A 131 2.11 3.22 5.55
C ILE A 131 1.78 4.62 6.05
N LEU A 132 0.92 4.69 7.07
CA LEU A 132 0.68 5.91 7.81
C LEU A 132 1.61 5.94 9.04
N SER A 133 2.58 6.83 9.02
CA SER A 133 3.51 7.08 10.12
C SER A 133 2.93 8.12 11.07
N VAL A 134 2.85 7.78 12.35
CA VAL A 134 2.36 8.65 13.42
C VAL A 134 3.42 8.72 14.51
N ASP A 135 3.95 9.92 14.74
CA ASP A 135 4.85 10.21 15.85
C ASP A 135 4.06 10.80 17.01
N LEU A 136 4.11 10.13 18.16
CA LEU A 136 3.48 10.56 19.40
C LEU A 136 4.53 10.89 20.46
N SER A 137 4.12 11.63 21.49
CA SER A 137 4.98 11.91 22.63
C SER A 137 5.14 10.71 23.58
N SER A 138 6.19 10.73 24.41
CA SER A 138 6.51 9.65 25.35
C SER A 138 5.43 9.33 26.39
N GLU A 139 4.50 10.24 26.66
CA GLU A 139 3.31 10.01 27.49
C GLU A 139 2.43 8.85 26.95
N PHE A 140 2.63 8.40 25.71
CA PHE A 140 1.99 7.19 25.18
C PHE A 140 2.28 5.97 26.07
N TYR A 141 3.50 5.87 26.60
CA TYR A 141 3.91 4.77 27.48
C TYR A 141 3.29 4.84 28.88
N GLU A 142 2.58 5.91 29.21
CA GLU A 142 1.81 6.07 30.45
C GLU A 142 0.35 5.58 30.31
N SER A 143 -0.04 5.07 29.13
CA SER A 143 -1.35 4.44 28.94
C SER A 143 -1.47 3.16 29.77
N ASP A 144 -2.64 2.91 30.36
CA ASP A 144 -2.89 1.80 31.29
C ASP A 144 -2.58 0.41 30.68
N ASP A 145 -2.91 0.23 29.39
CA ASP A 145 -2.61 -0.98 28.63
C ASP A 145 -2.09 -0.58 27.24
N LEU A 146 -0.78 -0.77 27.02
CA LEU A 146 -0.12 -0.42 25.76
C LEU A 146 -0.61 -1.25 24.56
N ALA A 147 -1.02 -2.49 24.79
CA ALA A 147 -1.55 -3.35 23.72
C ALA A 147 -2.92 -2.84 23.26
N LEU A 148 -3.80 -2.46 24.20
CA LEU A 148 -5.09 -1.84 23.87
C LEU A 148 -4.91 -0.46 23.24
N ALA A 149 -3.97 0.35 23.72
CA ALA A 149 -3.64 1.64 23.12
C ALA A 149 -3.21 1.49 21.65
N ARG A 150 -2.27 0.57 21.37
CA ARG A 150 -1.83 0.26 20.00
C ARG A 150 -2.98 -0.23 19.12
N ALA A 151 -3.79 -1.17 19.63
CA ALA A 151 -4.91 -1.73 18.89
C ALA A 151 -5.96 -0.66 18.55
N ALA A 152 -6.28 0.23 19.49
CA ALA A 152 -7.23 1.30 19.30
C ALA A 152 -6.75 2.35 18.28
N ILE A 153 -5.50 2.80 18.38
CA ILE A 153 -4.90 3.71 17.38
C ILE A 153 -4.94 3.04 16.01
N THR A 154 -4.44 1.81 15.92
CA THR A 154 -4.30 1.09 14.65
C THR A 154 -5.65 0.87 13.99
N ASN A 155 -6.66 0.39 14.73
CA ASN A 155 -7.98 0.11 14.17
C ASN A 155 -8.74 1.38 13.78
N SER A 156 -8.66 2.44 14.60
CA SER A 156 -9.33 3.71 14.32
C SER A 156 -8.75 4.39 13.09
N LEU A 157 -7.43 4.35 12.95
CA LEU A 157 -6.78 4.86 11.76
C LEU A 157 -7.14 3.98 10.55
N LEU A 158 -6.92 2.66 10.59
CA LEU A 158 -7.14 1.82 9.40
C LEU A 158 -8.58 1.88 8.86
N ASP A 159 -9.57 2.20 9.70
CA ASP A 159 -10.96 2.44 9.28
C ASP A 159 -11.15 3.68 8.38
N LEU A 160 -10.17 4.60 8.32
CA LEU A 160 -10.16 5.72 7.38
C LEU A 160 -9.91 5.29 5.93
N GLY A 161 -9.46 4.04 5.70
CA GLY A 161 -9.54 3.35 4.40
C GLY A 161 -8.41 3.60 3.40
N ASN A 162 -7.49 4.53 3.67
CA ASN A 162 -6.46 4.95 2.71
C ASN A 162 -5.08 4.30 2.92
N PHE A 163 -4.93 3.44 3.91
CA PHE A 163 -3.64 2.88 4.30
C PHE A 163 -3.80 1.47 4.87
N LYS A 164 -2.73 0.67 4.77
CA LYS A 164 -2.73 -0.75 5.15
C LYS A 164 -1.93 -1.03 6.43
N TYR A 165 -0.97 -0.15 6.73
CA TYR A 165 -0.06 -0.29 7.84
C TYR A 165 0.05 1.02 8.61
N ILE A 166 0.26 0.91 9.92
CA ILE A 166 0.59 2.05 10.78
C ILE A 166 2.04 1.89 11.25
N ARG A 167 2.88 2.88 11.02
CA ARG A 167 4.17 3.01 11.72
C ARG A 167 3.95 3.91 12.92
N LEU A 168 4.16 3.37 14.11
CA LEU A 168 4.06 4.13 15.35
C LEU A 168 5.47 4.48 15.81
N THR A 169 5.76 5.78 15.94
CA THR A 169 7.00 6.26 16.55
C THR A 169 6.68 7.08 17.80
N ILE A 170 7.59 7.06 18.76
CA ILE A 170 7.49 7.80 20.01
C ILE A 170 8.73 8.69 20.14
N ASP A 171 8.54 10.01 20.20
CA ASP A 171 9.59 11.02 20.19
C ASP A 171 10.64 10.78 19.09
N GLY A 172 10.17 10.49 17.87
CA GLY A 172 10.97 10.27 16.67
C GLY A 172 11.68 8.91 16.60
N ARG A 173 11.34 7.95 17.47
CA ARG A 173 11.94 6.60 17.49
C ARG A 173 10.88 5.53 17.30
N GLU A 174 11.20 4.45 16.59
CA GLU A 174 10.30 3.30 16.42
C GLU A 174 9.73 2.84 17.77
N ALA A 175 8.41 2.70 17.85
CA ALA A 175 7.75 2.31 19.10
C ALA A 175 8.19 0.93 19.56
N SER A 176 8.26 0.78 20.89
CA SER A 176 8.52 -0.49 21.53
C SER A 176 7.25 -1.10 22.10
N ASP A 177 7.22 -2.42 22.21
CA ASP A 177 6.13 -3.19 22.81
C ASP A 177 5.89 -2.81 24.29
N SER A 178 6.99 -2.44 24.97
CA SER A 178 7.12 -2.20 26.40
C SER A 178 8.29 -1.25 26.69
N LEU A 179 8.50 -0.92 27.97
CA LEU A 179 9.66 -0.17 28.44
C LEU A 179 10.70 -1.09 29.11
N GLY A 180 11.99 -0.71 29.00
CA GLY A 180 13.09 -1.35 29.71
C GLY A 180 13.98 -2.23 28.82
N ALA A 181 14.88 -2.99 29.45
CA ALA A 181 15.97 -3.70 28.75
C ALA A 181 15.52 -4.81 27.78
N ASN A 182 14.30 -5.34 27.96
CA ASN A 182 13.75 -6.40 27.11
C ASN A 182 12.78 -5.88 26.05
N ALA A 183 12.60 -4.56 25.96
CA ALA A 183 11.72 -3.92 24.99
C ALA A 183 12.13 -4.30 23.56
N GLY A 184 11.15 -4.67 22.75
CA GLY A 184 11.32 -4.95 21.34
C GLY A 184 10.51 -4.00 20.48
N LEU A 185 10.94 -3.81 19.24
CA LEU A 185 10.25 -2.94 18.30
C LEU A 185 8.92 -3.55 17.89
N THR A 186 7.90 -2.71 17.75
CA THR A 186 6.59 -3.15 17.27
C THR A 186 6.58 -3.41 15.76
N GLY A 187 7.43 -2.68 15.02
CA GLY A 187 7.38 -2.61 13.57
C GLY A 187 6.06 -2.05 13.07
N LEU A 188 5.74 -2.37 11.81
CA LEU A 188 4.51 -1.93 11.15
C LEU A 188 3.29 -2.67 11.71
N LEU A 189 2.35 -1.90 12.25
CA LEU A 189 1.11 -2.41 12.82
C LEU A 189 0.08 -2.64 11.72
N THR A 190 -0.70 -3.72 11.87
CA THR A 190 -1.87 -4.03 11.04
C THR A 190 -3.09 -4.17 11.91
N ARG A 191 -4.27 -4.26 11.28
CA ARG A 191 -5.55 -4.44 11.96
C ARG A 191 -5.47 -5.47 13.09
N TYR A 192 -5.81 -5.01 14.29
CA TYR A 192 -5.91 -5.84 15.48
C TYR A 192 -7.30 -6.49 15.56
N PRO A 193 -7.42 -7.66 16.21
CA PRO A 193 -8.71 -8.13 16.71
C PRO A 193 -9.30 -7.11 17.69
N VAL A 194 -10.60 -7.20 17.97
CA VAL A 194 -11.27 -6.28 18.90
C VAL A 194 -11.40 -6.85 20.31
N SER A 195 -11.36 -8.16 20.48
CA SER A 195 -11.44 -8.81 21.79
C SER A 195 -10.14 -8.65 22.57
N ILE A 196 -10.21 -8.23 23.85
CA ILE A 196 -9.01 -8.06 24.70
C ILE A 196 -8.19 -9.36 24.73
N ASN A 197 -8.85 -10.51 24.90
CA ASN A 197 -8.16 -11.80 24.94
C ASN A 197 -7.42 -12.13 23.64
N GLU A 198 -7.99 -11.75 22.49
CA GLU A 198 -7.37 -11.97 21.18
C GLU A 198 -6.24 -10.96 20.93
N ILE A 199 -6.40 -9.70 21.37
CA ILE A 199 -5.35 -8.68 21.33
C ILE A 199 -4.15 -9.15 22.17
N SER A 200 -4.38 -9.57 23.42
CA SER A 200 -3.33 -10.10 24.29
C SER A 200 -2.66 -11.34 23.71
N ALA A 201 -3.41 -12.23 23.06
CA ALA A 201 -2.85 -13.41 22.41
C ALA A 201 -1.97 -13.06 21.19
N LEU A 202 -2.40 -12.09 20.36
CA LEU A 202 -1.63 -11.58 19.23
C LEU A 202 -0.34 -10.91 19.69
N GLU A 203 -0.42 -10.06 20.71
CA GLU A 203 0.74 -9.38 21.31
C GLU A 203 1.69 -10.39 21.96
N ALA A 204 1.16 -11.38 22.67
CA ALA A 204 2.00 -12.45 23.21
C ALA A 204 2.69 -13.25 22.09
N GLN A 205 2.00 -13.57 21.00
CA GLN A 205 2.59 -14.26 19.86
C GLN A 205 3.72 -13.46 19.20
N ASN A 206 3.57 -12.13 19.11
CA ASN A 206 4.52 -11.28 18.41
C ASN A 206 5.68 -10.83 19.30
N PHE A 207 5.44 -10.66 20.60
CA PHE A 207 6.34 -9.92 21.50
C PHE A 207 6.70 -10.63 22.82
N SER A 208 5.94 -11.62 23.31
CA SER A 208 6.21 -12.20 24.65
C SER A 208 7.55 -12.93 24.76
N ASN A 209 8.03 -13.48 23.65
CA ASN A 209 9.32 -14.15 23.60
C ASN A 209 10.39 -13.15 23.12
N ALA A 210 11.17 -12.61 24.06
CA ALA A 210 12.28 -11.71 23.73
C ALA A 210 13.35 -12.38 22.84
N ASP A 211 13.45 -13.71 22.84
CA ASP A 211 14.38 -14.46 21.99
C ASP A 211 13.87 -14.60 20.56
N VAL A 212 12.55 -14.54 20.33
CA VAL A 212 11.95 -14.66 18.98
C VAL A 212 10.71 -13.78 18.87
N ARG A 213 10.83 -12.72 18.08
CA ARG A 213 9.74 -11.77 17.80
C ARG A 213 9.27 -11.88 16.35
N LYS A 214 7.98 -11.65 16.13
CA LYS A 214 7.38 -11.62 14.78
C LYS A 214 6.80 -10.24 14.55
N ILE A 215 7.39 -9.50 13.62
CA ILE A 215 6.97 -8.13 13.31
C ILE A 215 6.85 -7.97 11.81
N LYS A 216 6.10 -6.96 11.36
CA LYS A 216 6.13 -6.54 9.96
C LYS A 216 7.14 -5.42 9.82
N TRP A 217 7.93 -5.47 8.76
CA TRP A 217 8.97 -4.49 8.47
C TRP A 217 8.94 -4.10 7.01
N GLU A 218 9.37 -2.88 6.73
CA GLU A 218 9.50 -2.34 5.39
C GLU A 218 10.85 -2.75 4.78
N LEU A 219 10.82 -3.42 3.63
CA LEU A 219 11.98 -3.83 2.86
C LEU A 219 12.00 -3.08 1.54
N PHE A 220 13.17 -2.59 1.13
CA PHE A 220 13.29 -1.82 -0.10
C PHE A 220 13.96 -2.64 -1.20
N PHE A 221 13.23 -2.90 -2.29
CA PHE A 221 13.71 -3.62 -3.48
C PHE A 221 13.81 -2.68 -4.67
N GLN A 222 14.57 -3.02 -5.71
CA GLN A 222 14.71 -2.12 -6.86
C GLN A 222 13.54 -2.29 -7.85
N ASP A 223 13.25 -1.24 -8.61
CA ASP A 223 12.42 -1.32 -9.79
C ASP A 223 13.17 -1.96 -10.97
N TYR A 224 12.48 -2.12 -12.11
CA TYR A 224 13.09 -2.69 -13.32
C TYR A 224 14.31 -1.91 -13.82
N SER A 225 14.31 -0.57 -13.69
CA SER A 225 15.42 0.27 -14.14
C SER A 225 16.62 0.27 -13.19
N GLY A 226 16.43 -0.15 -11.93
CA GLY A 226 17.41 -0.02 -10.86
C GLY A 226 17.62 1.44 -10.40
N TYR A 227 16.67 2.33 -10.71
CA TYR A 227 16.75 3.73 -10.29
C TYR A 227 15.99 3.97 -8.98
N TYR A 228 14.82 3.37 -8.84
CA TYR A 228 13.98 3.53 -7.67
C TYR A 228 14.04 2.31 -6.76
N LEU A 229 13.86 2.55 -5.47
CA LEU A 229 13.57 1.58 -4.45
C LEU A 229 12.06 1.60 -4.16
N LEU A 230 11.44 0.44 -4.29
CA LEU A 230 10.05 0.18 -3.99
C LEU A 230 9.93 -0.54 -2.65
N SER A 231 9.00 -0.09 -1.83
CA SER A 231 8.70 -0.67 -0.52
C SER A 231 7.85 -1.95 -0.64
N GLU A 232 8.28 -3.00 0.07
CA GLU A 232 7.51 -4.22 0.32
C GLU A 232 7.48 -4.49 1.83
N VAL A 233 6.27 -4.58 2.40
CA VAL A 233 6.09 -4.92 3.82
C VAL A 233 6.10 -6.42 4.01
N ARG A 234 7.06 -6.94 4.78
CA ARG A 234 7.22 -8.37 5.05
C ARG A 234 7.16 -8.68 6.54
N THR A 235 6.60 -9.84 6.88
CA THR A 235 6.70 -10.35 8.26
C THR A 235 8.07 -11.00 8.46
N ILE A 236 8.85 -10.47 9.39
CA ILE A 236 10.20 -10.93 9.72
C ILE A 236 10.22 -11.62 11.08
N ASN A 237 11.10 -12.61 11.24
CA ASN A 237 11.32 -13.28 12.53
C ASN A 237 12.64 -12.78 13.12
N VAL A 238 12.56 -11.95 14.15
CA VAL A 238 13.73 -11.36 14.81
C VAL A 238 14.15 -12.27 15.96
N ARG A 239 15.42 -12.69 15.97
CA ARG A 239 15.96 -13.52 17.05
C ARG A 239 16.88 -12.70 17.94
N ASN A 240 16.74 -12.83 19.26
CA ASN A 240 17.56 -12.14 20.26
C ASN A 240 17.69 -10.63 20.00
N ASN A 241 16.59 -9.98 19.58
CA ASN A 241 16.56 -8.58 19.17
C ASN A 241 17.56 -8.18 18.04
N ASN A 242 18.04 -9.14 17.23
CA ASN A 242 18.89 -8.83 16.07
C ASN A 242 18.04 -8.46 14.84
N TYR A 243 17.47 -7.25 14.86
CA TYR A 243 16.61 -6.75 13.78
C TYR A 243 17.37 -6.62 12.46
N ALA A 244 18.62 -6.16 12.50
CA ALA A 244 19.41 -5.96 11.30
C ALA A 244 19.70 -7.26 10.56
N GLU A 245 20.08 -8.32 11.28
CA GLU A 245 20.26 -9.65 10.69
C GLU A 245 18.96 -10.17 10.09
N ALA A 246 17.82 -9.99 10.78
CA ALA A 246 16.53 -10.43 10.28
C ALA A 246 16.12 -9.69 8.99
N ILE A 247 16.29 -8.37 8.95
CA ILE A 247 15.97 -7.51 7.78
C ILE A 247 16.84 -7.89 6.59
N VAL A 248 18.16 -7.97 6.78
CA VAL A 248 19.10 -8.26 5.68
C VAL A 248 18.89 -9.68 5.15
N ASN A 249 18.61 -10.66 6.01
CA ASN A 249 18.29 -12.01 5.56
C ASN A 249 17.00 -12.07 4.72
N GLU A 250 16.03 -11.19 4.97
CA GLU A 250 14.85 -11.08 4.11
C GLU A 250 15.15 -10.37 2.78
N LEU A 251 16.03 -9.36 2.77
CA LEU A 251 16.50 -8.74 1.52
C LEU A 251 17.26 -9.74 0.64
N ILE A 252 18.10 -10.60 1.23
CA ILE A 252 18.83 -11.68 0.53
C ILE A 252 17.88 -12.65 -0.17
N LYS A 253 16.69 -12.90 0.40
CA LYS A 253 15.68 -13.77 -0.23
C LYS A 253 15.05 -13.15 -1.49
N GLY A 254 15.19 -11.85 -1.69
CA GLY A 254 14.52 -11.11 -2.75
C GLY A 254 13.05 -10.79 -2.43
N PRO A 255 12.35 -10.09 -3.34
CA PRO A 255 10.93 -9.73 -3.18
C PRO A 255 10.03 -10.98 -3.16
N SER A 256 8.89 -10.89 -2.47
CA SER A 256 7.94 -12.00 -2.35
C SER A 256 6.84 -11.96 -3.41
N ALA A 257 6.59 -10.78 -3.97
CA ALA A 257 5.65 -10.55 -5.06
C ALA A 257 6.39 -10.45 -6.40
N GLU A 258 6.90 -11.59 -6.89
CA GLU A 258 7.51 -11.68 -8.23
C GLU A 258 6.51 -11.23 -9.31
N GLY A 259 6.99 -10.50 -10.31
CA GLY A 259 6.14 -9.97 -11.39
C GLY A 259 5.41 -8.66 -11.04
N GLU A 260 5.38 -8.25 -9.76
CA GLU A 260 4.72 -7.01 -9.37
C GLU A 260 5.62 -5.77 -9.36
N GLY A 261 6.61 -5.70 -10.26
CA GLY A 261 7.53 -4.57 -10.41
C GLY A 261 8.69 -4.52 -9.42
N TYR A 262 8.77 -5.46 -8.48
CA TYR A 262 9.89 -5.60 -7.56
C TYR A 262 10.97 -6.52 -8.14
N TYR A 263 12.23 -6.10 -7.99
CA TYR A 263 13.40 -6.87 -8.43
C TYR A 263 14.42 -7.01 -7.29
N PRO A 264 15.10 -8.16 -7.19
CA PRO A 264 16.08 -8.40 -6.12
C PRO A 264 17.24 -7.43 -6.21
N THR A 265 17.76 -7.01 -5.05
CA THR A 265 18.87 -6.04 -4.94
C THR A 265 20.18 -6.70 -4.54
N ILE A 266 20.13 -7.85 -3.88
CA ILE A 266 21.31 -8.59 -3.41
C ILE A 266 21.64 -9.73 -4.39
N PRO A 267 22.92 -9.93 -4.78
CA PRO A 267 23.34 -11.03 -5.62
C PRO A 267 22.90 -12.40 -5.11
N LYS A 268 22.56 -13.30 -6.04
CA LYS A 268 22.19 -14.66 -5.71
C LYS A 268 23.36 -15.40 -5.04
N GLY A 269 23.09 -16.08 -3.95
CA GLY A 269 24.08 -16.85 -3.20
C GLY A 269 24.83 -16.05 -2.13
N THR A 270 24.59 -14.74 -2.00
CA THR A 270 25.09 -13.95 -0.86
C THR A 270 24.58 -14.50 0.46
N VAL A 271 25.47 -14.61 1.43
CA VAL A 271 25.16 -14.94 2.83
C VAL A 271 25.58 -13.77 3.71
N LEU A 272 24.72 -13.40 4.67
CA LEU A 272 25.12 -12.54 5.77
C LEU A 272 25.71 -13.42 6.88
N ASN A 273 27.00 -13.27 7.14
CA ASN A 273 27.72 -14.09 8.12
C ASN A 273 27.52 -13.57 9.55
N LYS A 274 27.49 -12.25 9.75
CA LYS A 274 27.21 -11.61 11.04
C LYS A 274 26.86 -10.13 10.89
N THR A 275 26.35 -9.56 11.99
CA THR A 275 26.13 -8.12 12.18
C THR A 275 26.77 -7.67 13.48
N GLU A 276 27.33 -6.46 13.52
CA GLU A 276 27.89 -5.88 14.75
C GLU A 276 27.41 -4.43 14.92
N PHE A 277 26.95 -4.08 16.12
CA PHE A 277 26.72 -2.68 16.47
C PHE A 277 28.07 -1.99 16.67
N ILE A 278 28.27 -0.88 15.96
CA ILE A 278 29.51 -0.11 15.98
C ILE A 278 29.22 1.35 16.31
N LYS A 279 30.22 2.03 16.84
CA LYS A 279 30.21 3.49 17.02
C LYS A 279 30.98 4.13 15.88
N GLY A 280 30.33 5.08 15.22
CA GLY A 280 30.92 5.89 14.18
C GLY A 280 31.52 7.18 14.72
N LYS A 281 31.71 8.14 13.83
CA LYS A 281 32.12 9.50 14.20
C LYS A 281 30.98 10.22 14.95
N ASP A 282 31.34 11.17 15.80
CA ASP A 282 30.41 12.05 16.51
C ASP A 282 29.33 11.31 17.35
N ASP A 283 29.71 10.20 17.99
CA ASP A 283 28.84 9.34 18.81
C ASP A 283 27.65 8.70 18.07
N LYS A 284 27.60 8.84 16.74
CA LYS A 284 26.63 8.15 15.88
C LYS A 284 26.77 6.64 16.02
N SER A 285 25.65 5.97 15.99
CA SER A 285 25.58 4.52 16.13
C SER A 285 25.31 3.92 14.75
N GLY A 286 25.96 2.80 14.43
CA GLY A 286 25.78 2.15 13.15
C GLY A 286 25.84 0.65 13.25
N ILE A 287 25.58 -0.01 12.13
CA ILE A 287 25.62 -1.46 12.03
C ILE A 287 26.64 -1.86 10.96
N ALA A 288 27.62 -2.66 11.37
CA ALA A 288 28.53 -3.35 10.45
C ALA A 288 27.88 -4.66 9.98
N LEU A 289 27.86 -4.86 8.66
CA LEU A 289 27.35 -6.04 7.98
C LEU A 289 28.54 -6.80 7.37
N TYR A 290 28.59 -8.10 7.59
CA TYR A 290 29.67 -8.96 7.12
C TYR A 290 29.10 -10.02 6.18
N PHE A 291 29.37 -9.89 4.90
CA PHE A 291 28.83 -10.76 3.86
C PHE A 291 29.86 -11.77 3.32
N SER A 292 29.35 -12.84 2.70
CA SER A 292 30.17 -13.75 1.90
C SER A 292 30.72 -13.07 0.64
N LYS A 293 31.71 -13.70 0.00
CA LYS A 293 32.34 -13.18 -1.23
C LYS A 293 31.37 -12.96 -2.38
N GLU A 294 30.23 -13.65 -2.41
CA GLU A 294 29.21 -13.50 -3.46
C GLU A 294 28.56 -12.13 -3.46
N PHE A 295 28.66 -11.35 -2.37
CA PHE A 295 28.16 -9.98 -2.29
C PHE A 295 28.69 -9.05 -3.40
N ARG A 296 29.90 -9.30 -3.92
CA ARG A 296 30.47 -8.54 -5.04
C ARG A 296 30.03 -9.01 -6.43
N ASN A 297 29.30 -10.12 -6.54
CA ASN A 297 28.94 -10.75 -7.81
C ASN A 297 27.71 -10.07 -8.43
N LEU A 298 27.77 -8.76 -8.62
CA LEU A 298 26.75 -8.03 -9.36
C LEU A 298 26.90 -8.34 -10.85
N ASP A 299 25.78 -8.37 -11.58
CA ASP A 299 25.82 -8.49 -13.03
C ASP A 299 26.40 -7.17 -13.59
N ALA A 300 27.46 -7.28 -14.40
CA ALA A 300 28.29 -6.15 -14.84
C ALA A 300 27.60 -5.17 -15.81
N SER A 301 26.26 -5.21 -15.93
CA SER A 301 25.48 -4.44 -16.90
C SER A 301 25.13 -3.01 -16.47
N GLY A 302 25.44 -2.56 -15.25
CA GLY A 302 25.39 -1.12 -14.96
C GLY A 302 25.58 -0.67 -13.50
N PRO A 303 25.93 0.63 -13.29
CA PRO A 303 26.09 1.26 -11.96
C PRO A 303 24.78 1.35 -11.15
N SER A 304 23.63 1.13 -11.80
CA SER A 304 22.33 1.09 -11.12
C SER A 304 22.24 -0.09 -10.16
N GLN A 305 22.78 -1.27 -10.50
CA GLN A 305 22.68 -2.45 -9.62
C GLN A 305 23.47 -2.28 -8.32
N GLU A 306 24.69 -1.76 -8.42
CA GLU A 306 25.52 -1.40 -7.25
C GLU A 306 24.78 -0.41 -6.35
N THR A 307 24.30 0.70 -6.93
CA THR A 307 23.60 1.74 -6.20
C THR A 307 22.31 1.20 -5.55
N SER A 308 21.53 0.39 -6.28
CA SER A 308 20.33 -0.28 -5.77
C SER A 308 20.63 -1.22 -4.61
N MET A 309 21.68 -2.03 -4.71
CA MET A 309 22.09 -2.95 -3.63
C MET A 309 22.42 -2.18 -2.34
N LEU A 310 23.29 -1.17 -2.45
CA LEU A 310 23.75 -0.42 -1.28
C LEU A 310 22.63 0.44 -0.69
N SER A 311 21.87 1.15 -1.53
CA SER A 311 20.74 1.95 -1.06
C SER A 311 19.63 1.07 -0.44
N SER A 312 19.32 -0.09 -1.00
CA SER A 312 18.36 -1.06 -0.42
C SER A 312 18.72 -1.43 1.02
N LEU A 313 19.99 -1.74 1.30
CA LEU A 313 20.48 -2.02 2.65
C LEU A 313 20.36 -0.79 3.56
N VAL A 314 20.79 0.38 3.07
CA VAL A 314 20.75 1.63 3.84
C VAL A 314 19.32 1.99 4.23
N TYR A 315 18.39 2.07 3.28
CA TYR A 315 17.01 2.48 3.55
C TYR A 315 16.26 1.46 4.42
N SER A 316 16.55 0.16 4.28
CA SER A 316 15.90 -0.87 5.09
C SER A 316 16.41 -0.93 6.54
N LEU A 317 17.64 -0.47 6.81
CA LEU A 317 18.28 -0.56 8.13
C LEU A 317 18.34 0.76 8.89
N THR A 318 18.44 1.90 8.22
CA THR A 318 18.52 3.21 8.88
C THR A 318 17.16 3.68 9.44
N SER A 319 16.09 2.94 9.16
CA SER A 319 14.80 3.06 9.86
C SER A 319 14.83 2.42 11.25
N LEU A 320 15.84 1.60 11.58
CA LEU A 320 16.00 1.07 12.93
C LEU A 320 16.39 2.19 13.90
N PRO A 321 15.85 2.20 15.13
CA PRO A 321 16.24 3.17 16.12
C PRO A 321 17.72 3.03 16.46
N GLN A 322 18.41 4.16 16.58
CA GLN A 322 19.84 4.23 16.89
C GLN A 322 20.75 3.61 15.81
N VAL A 323 20.31 3.61 14.54
CA VAL A 323 21.14 3.25 13.39
C VAL A 323 21.23 4.44 12.45
N ASP A 324 22.26 5.26 12.63
CA ASP A 324 22.52 6.45 11.84
C ASP A 324 23.23 6.12 10.50
N PHE A 325 23.94 4.99 10.45
CA PHE A 325 24.70 4.56 9.27
C PHE A 325 24.90 3.04 9.25
N ILE A 326 25.31 2.52 8.10
CA ILE A 326 25.81 1.15 7.97
C ILE A 326 27.26 1.11 7.50
N LYS A 327 27.96 0.04 7.87
CA LYS A 327 29.26 -0.33 7.36
C LYS A 327 29.17 -1.69 6.70
N ILE A 328 29.87 -1.89 5.61
CA ILE A 328 29.79 -3.13 4.84
C ILE A 328 31.18 -3.70 4.67
N TYR A 329 31.30 -4.98 4.99
CA TYR A 329 32.45 -5.82 4.75
C TYR A 329 32.00 -7.05 3.96
N TYR A 330 32.86 -7.57 3.09
CA TYR A 330 32.61 -8.85 2.43
C TYR A 330 33.90 -9.67 2.34
N GLU A 331 33.77 -11.00 2.26
CA GLU A 331 34.93 -11.89 2.17
C GLU A 331 35.66 -11.76 0.82
N ASN A 332 36.99 -11.68 0.84
CA ASN A 332 37.82 -11.84 -0.35
C ASN A 332 37.99 -13.33 -0.71
N SER A 333 38.80 -13.63 -1.73
CA SER A 333 39.07 -15.02 -2.14
C SER A 333 39.81 -15.86 -1.10
N GLU A 334 40.43 -15.22 -0.11
CA GLU A 334 41.19 -15.84 0.99
C GLU A 334 40.33 -16.01 2.26
N GLY A 335 39.07 -15.53 2.25
CA GLY A 335 38.15 -15.59 3.38
C GLY A 335 38.33 -14.45 4.40
N GLU A 336 39.09 -13.41 4.06
CA GLU A 336 39.26 -12.23 4.91
C GLU A 336 38.19 -11.18 4.59
N TYR A 337 37.65 -10.54 5.63
CA TYR A 337 36.71 -9.43 5.46
C TYR A 337 37.43 -8.16 5.03
N ILE A 338 37.06 -7.65 3.87
CA ILE A 338 37.60 -6.44 3.26
C ILE A 338 36.51 -5.39 3.05
N GLU A 339 36.92 -4.14 2.86
CA GLU A 339 36.06 -3.00 2.52
C GLU A 339 36.48 -2.36 1.19
N ASP A 340 37.05 -3.19 0.28
CA ASP A 340 37.36 -2.76 -1.07
C ASP A 340 36.09 -2.20 -1.75
N PRO A 341 36.23 -1.20 -2.63
CA PRO A 341 35.09 -0.66 -3.36
C PRO A 341 34.35 -1.75 -4.15
N ILE A 342 33.03 -1.71 -4.09
CA ILE A 342 32.19 -2.45 -5.04
C ILE A 342 31.98 -1.52 -6.22
N TYR A 343 32.64 -1.82 -7.34
CA TYR A 343 32.71 -0.93 -8.51
C TYR A 343 33.17 0.50 -8.14
N ASN A 344 32.26 1.47 -8.06
CA ASN A 344 32.62 2.88 -7.89
C ASN A 344 32.42 3.39 -6.45
N THR A 345 31.68 2.67 -5.61
CA THR A 345 31.37 3.08 -4.24
C THR A 345 32.40 2.53 -3.26
N SER A 346 33.08 3.43 -2.55
CA SER A 346 33.99 3.08 -1.46
C SER A 346 33.22 2.58 -0.24
N LEU A 347 33.56 1.39 0.24
CA LEU A 347 33.02 0.84 1.49
C LEU A 347 33.82 1.28 2.73
N GLU A 348 34.93 2.00 2.56
CA GLU A 348 35.71 2.62 3.65
C GLU A 348 34.92 3.71 4.39
N LYS A 349 33.82 4.21 3.82
CA LYS A 349 32.97 5.23 4.43
C LYS A 349 31.78 4.63 5.17
N GLU A 350 31.24 5.40 6.11
CA GLU A 350 29.94 5.14 6.74
C GLU A 350 28.84 5.48 5.71
N LEU A 351 27.98 4.53 5.38
CA LEU A 351 26.91 4.72 4.39
C LEU A 351 25.62 5.16 5.07
N THR A 352 25.00 6.20 4.52
CA THR A 352 23.77 6.83 5.03
C THR A 352 22.83 7.14 3.87
N VAL A 353 21.57 7.47 4.15
CA VAL A 353 20.58 7.87 3.14
C VAL A 353 21.05 9.07 2.30
N ASP A 354 21.86 9.97 2.87
CA ASP A 354 22.40 11.15 2.16
C ASP A 354 23.32 10.79 0.99
N HIS A 355 23.93 9.60 1.02
CA HIS A 355 24.75 9.09 -0.08
C HIS A 355 23.90 8.59 -1.25
N PHE A 356 22.61 8.35 -1.01
CA PHE A 356 21.66 7.77 -1.95
C PHE A 356 20.35 8.58 -1.96
N PRO A 357 20.39 9.87 -2.33
CA PRO A 357 19.19 10.71 -2.35
C PRO A 357 18.22 10.28 -3.45
N ASN A 358 16.93 10.60 -3.26
CA ASN A 358 15.87 10.46 -4.28
C ASN A 358 15.73 9.03 -4.83
N ARG A 359 15.97 8.02 -3.97
CA ARG A 359 15.83 6.61 -4.36
C ARG A 359 14.43 6.09 -4.11
N ILE A 360 13.68 6.62 -3.16
CA ILE A 360 12.33 6.13 -2.89
C ILE A 360 11.43 6.43 -4.08
N GLY A 361 10.90 5.36 -4.67
CA GLY A 361 9.90 5.46 -5.71
C GLY A 361 8.59 4.87 -5.24
N ARG A 362 7.57 5.13 -6.04
CA ARG A 362 6.26 4.54 -5.90
C ARG A 362 5.89 3.69 -7.09
N ARG A 363 5.15 2.64 -6.82
CA ARG A 363 4.75 1.68 -7.84
C ARG A 363 3.50 2.18 -8.56
N VAL A 364 3.56 2.20 -9.88
CA VAL A 364 2.40 2.51 -10.74
C VAL A 364 2.16 1.35 -11.69
N ARG A 365 0.91 1.18 -12.13
CA ARG A 365 0.50 0.19 -13.11
C ARG A 365 0.10 0.87 -14.40
N VAL A 366 0.77 0.50 -15.49
CA VAL A 366 0.47 0.94 -16.86
C VAL A 366 0.00 -0.25 -17.67
N TYR A 367 -0.79 -0.01 -18.71
CA TYR A 367 -1.41 -1.07 -19.50
C TYR A 367 -0.89 -1.07 -20.93
N PHE A 368 -0.17 -2.11 -21.33
CA PHE A 368 0.28 -2.29 -22.71
C PHE A 368 -0.67 -3.20 -23.49
N GLY A 369 -0.58 -3.22 -24.81
CA GLY A 369 -1.33 -4.17 -25.64
C GLY A 369 -0.70 -5.56 -25.54
N ASP A 370 -1.50 -6.61 -25.50
CA ASP A 370 -0.99 -7.99 -25.60
C ASP A 370 -0.74 -8.36 -27.07
N THR A 371 0.40 -8.95 -27.39
CA THR A 371 0.75 -9.31 -28.78
C THR A 371 -0.05 -10.49 -29.35
N GLN A 372 -0.69 -11.28 -28.48
CA GLN A 372 -1.41 -12.52 -28.86
C GLN A 372 -2.93 -12.36 -28.82
N SER A 373 -3.44 -11.25 -28.31
CA SER A 373 -4.87 -11.00 -28.10
C SER A 373 -5.22 -9.51 -28.24
N MET A 374 -6.51 -9.18 -28.12
CA MET A 374 -6.97 -7.78 -28.07
C MET A 374 -7.06 -7.24 -26.63
N LEU A 375 -6.45 -7.93 -25.67
CA LEU A 375 -6.46 -7.54 -24.26
C LEU A 375 -5.27 -6.62 -23.93
N LEU A 376 -5.33 -6.08 -22.72
CA LEU A 376 -4.32 -5.23 -22.12
C LEU A 376 -3.52 -6.01 -21.08
N HIS A 377 -2.20 -5.98 -21.20
CA HIS A 377 -1.28 -6.55 -20.23
C HIS A 377 -0.93 -5.48 -19.18
N PRO A 378 -1.22 -5.69 -17.89
CA PRO A 378 -0.74 -4.79 -16.85
C PRO A 378 0.77 -4.93 -16.70
N GLU A 379 1.47 -3.81 -16.55
CA GLU A 379 2.87 -3.80 -16.17
C GLU A 379 3.10 -2.79 -15.06
N TYR A 380 3.92 -3.18 -14.09
CA TYR A 380 4.33 -2.27 -13.04
C TYR A 380 5.55 -1.46 -13.48
N ARG A 381 5.55 -0.18 -13.11
CA ARG A 381 6.63 0.79 -13.28
C ARG A 381 6.86 1.50 -11.95
N ALA A 382 7.96 2.26 -11.89
CA ALA A 382 8.30 3.06 -10.74
C ALA A 382 8.47 4.52 -11.16
N ILE A 383 7.91 5.43 -10.37
CA ILE A 383 8.09 6.88 -10.51
C ILE A 383 8.58 7.44 -9.18
N ALA A 384 9.09 8.68 -9.19
CA ALA A 384 9.50 9.35 -7.96
C ALA A 384 8.34 9.43 -6.96
N TYR A 385 8.64 9.21 -5.69
CA TYR A 385 7.63 9.22 -4.63
C TYR A 385 6.96 10.61 -4.48
N ASP A 386 7.73 11.68 -4.61
CA ASP A 386 7.31 13.08 -4.49
C ASP A 386 6.83 13.69 -5.82
N GLU A 387 6.45 12.85 -6.79
CA GLU A 387 5.92 13.31 -8.08
C GLU A 387 4.63 14.12 -7.89
N ASN A 388 4.67 15.39 -8.33
CA ASN A 388 3.58 16.33 -8.16
C ASN A 388 2.53 16.21 -9.28
N ASN A 389 2.92 15.75 -10.47
CA ASN A 389 2.02 15.56 -11.60
C ASN A 389 1.89 14.06 -11.95
N LEU A 390 1.22 13.32 -11.07
CA LEU A 390 1.07 11.87 -11.18
C LEU A 390 0.47 11.44 -12.51
N ALA A 391 -0.64 12.05 -12.95
CA ALA A 391 -1.32 11.66 -14.18
C ALA A 391 -0.40 11.81 -15.40
N ALA A 392 0.27 12.97 -15.56
CA ALA A 392 1.18 13.18 -16.68
C ALA A 392 2.40 12.25 -16.60
N ARG A 393 2.96 12.05 -15.41
CA ARG A 393 4.10 11.15 -15.22
C ARG A 393 3.75 9.70 -15.55
N ILE A 394 2.58 9.22 -15.18
CA ILE A 394 2.14 7.85 -15.47
C ILE A 394 1.88 7.67 -16.97
N LEU A 395 1.32 8.67 -17.66
CA LEU A 395 1.23 8.63 -19.12
C LEU A 395 2.61 8.63 -19.77
N ALA A 396 3.58 9.34 -19.20
CA ALA A 396 4.96 9.28 -19.67
C ALA A 396 5.55 7.87 -19.54
N GLU A 397 5.25 7.14 -18.46
CA GLU A 397 5.61 5.72 -18.32
C GLU A 397 4.92 4.84 -19.37
N LEU A 398 3.62 5.05 -19.62
CA LEU A 398 2.86 4.32 -20.64
C LEU A 398 3.42 4.54 -22.06
N ALA A 399 4.01 5.71 -22.32
CA ALA A 399 4.65 6.04 -23.59
C ALA A 399 6.06 5.41 -23.76
N THR A 400 6.57 4.67 -22.77
CA THR A 400 7.85 3.94 -22.88
C THR A 400 7.69 2.57 -23.56
N ASP A 401 8.80 1.85 -23.73
CA ASP A 401 8.73 0.46 -24.20
C ASP A 401 8.18 -0.45 -23.09
N PRO A 402 7.35 -1.45 -23.45
CA PRO A 402 7.00 -2.51 -22.52
C PRO A 402 8.25 -3.28 -22.08
N VAL A 403 8.21 -3.80 -20.85
CA VAL A 403 9.25 -4.65 -20.29
C VAL A 403 8.96 -6.11 -20.60
N ASN A 404 7.68 -6.49 -20.63
CA ASN A 404 7.29 -7.84 -21.01
C ASN A 404 7.45 -8.01 -22.53
N PRO A 405 8.20 -9.03 -23.01
CA PRO A 405 8.35 -9.29 -24.44
C PRO A 405 7.05 -9.70 -25.16
N GLU A 406 6.00 -10.10 -24.43
CA GLU A 406 4.67 -10.39 -24.98
C GLU A 406 3.77 -9.14 -25.09
N SER A 407 4.23 -8.00 -24.60
CA SER A 407 3.51 -6.73 -24.65
C SER A 407 3.96 -5.87 -25.83
N GLU A 408 3.06 -5.06 -26.37
CA GLU A 408 3.31 -4.06 -27.40
C GLU A 408 2.87 -2.66 -26.97
N ARG A 409 3.54 -1.64 -27.53
CA ARG A 409 3.21 -0.24 -27.33
C ARG A 409 1.77 0.07 -27.75
N VAL A 410 1.09 0.87 -26.94
CA VAL A 410 -0.22 1.46 -27.23
C VAL A 410 -0.10 2.93 -27.67
N ILE A 411 1.02 3.58 -27.30
CA ILE A 411 1.42 4.90 -27.78
C ILE A 411 2.57 4.70 -28.78
N PRO A 412 2.45 5.16 -30.04
CA PRO A 412 3.50 4.97 -31.03
C PRO A 412 4.84 5.57 -30.59
N ALA A 413 5.95 4.89 -30.90
CA ALA A 413 7.29 5.28 -30.41
C ALA A 413 7.78 6.68 -30.87
N TYR A 414 7.17 7.24 -31.93
CA TYR A 414 7.48 8.59 -32.38
C TYR A 414 6.74 9.68 -31.58
N ILE A 415 5.68 9.32 -30.85
CA ILE A 415 4.97 10.22 -29.93
C ILE A 415 5.80 10.29 -28.65
N GLN A 416 6.23 11.49 -28.30
CA GLN A 416 6.96 11.73 -27.06
C GLN A 416 5.98 11.88 -25.90
N PRO A 417 6.39 11.56 -24.66
CA PRO A 417 5.56 11.78 -23.47
C PRO A 417 4.94 13.18 -23.36
N GLY A 418 5.67 14.22 -23.76
CA GLY A 418 5.21 15.61 -23.72
C GLY A 418 4.18 15.99 -24.79
N ASP A 419 3.97 15.13 -25.80
CA ASP A 419 2.98 15.37 -26.85
C ASP A 419 1.56 14.99 -26.38
N ILE A 420 1.43 14.22 -25.30
CA ILE A 420 0.15 13.89 -24.66
C ILE A 420 0.01 14.78 -23.42
N SER A 421 -1.02 15.62 -23.39
CA SER A 421 -1.29 16.47 -22.22
C SER A 421 -2.45 15.91 -21.41
N VAL A 422 -2.39 16.06 -20.09
CA VAL A 422 -3.48 15.68 -19.19
C VAL A 422 -3.76 16.78 -18.19
N LYS A 423 -5.05 17.08 -18.00
CA LYS A 423 -5.56 17.97 -16.96
C LYS A 423 -6.55 17.19 -16.11
N VAL A 424 -6.43 17.30 -14.79
CA VAL A 424 -7.32 16.60 -13.86
C VAL A 424 -8.14 17.65 -13.12
N GLU A 425 -9.45 17.56 -13.26
CA GLU A 425 -10.43 18.35 -12.50
C GLU A 425 -11.30 17.38 -11.70
N GLU A 426 -11.20 17.46 -10.38
CA GLU A 426 -11.84 16.53 -9.43
C GLU A 426 -11.50 15.05 -9.70
N GLN A 427 -12.37 14.33 -10.41
CA GLN A 427 -12.22 12.92 -10.77
C GLN A 427 -12.23 12.68 -12.30
N LEU A 428 -12.27 13.75 -13.10
CA LEU A 428 -12.24 13.71 -14.55
C LEU A 428 -10.84 14.10 -15.04
N ALA A 429 -10.26 13.27 -15.90
CA ALA A 429 -9.04 13.60 -16.63
C ALA A 429 -9.36 13.95 -18.08
N GLU A 430 -9.04 15.17 -18.49
CA GLU A 430 -9.01 15.56 -19.90
C GLU A 430 -7.65 15.20 -20.49
N VAL A 431 -7.62 14.29 -21.46
CA VAL A 431 -6.40 13.81 -22.10
C VAL A 431 -6.39 14.23 -23.57
N ASP A 432 -5.43 15.07 -23.94
CA ASP A 432 -5.21 15.47 -25.32
C ASP A 432 -4.26 14.50 -26.01
N ILE A 433 -4.74 13.82 -27.06
CA ILE A 433 -3.97 12.85 -27.82
C ILE A 433 -3.68 13.42 -29.22
N PRO A 434 -2.41 13.41 -29.68
CA PRO A 434 -2.07 13.81 -31.04
C PRO A 434 -2.79 12.96 -32.09
N SER A 435 -3.28 13.57 -33.19
CA SER A 435 -3.90 12.79 -34.28
C SER A 435 -2.95 11.74 -34.86
N ALA A 436 -1.64 11.98 -34.77
CA ALA A 436 -0.59 11.08 -35.20
C ALA A 436 -0.66 9.70 -34.52
N CYS A 437 -1.27 9.57 -33.32
CA CYS A 437 -1.53 8.28 -32.69
C CYS A 437 -2.42 7.35 -33.54
N PHE A 438 -3.17 7.88 -34.50
CA PHE A 438 -4.14 7.15 -35.31
C PHE A 438 -3.72 6.94 -36.77
N ASP A 439 -2.56 7.46 -37.17
CA ASP A 439 -2.12 7.56 -38.58
C ASP A 439 -1.50 6.26 -39.14
N ALA A 440 -1.36 5.19 -38.35
CA ALA A 440 -0.74 3.97 -38.83
C ALA A 440 -1.66 3.19 -39.80
N ILE A 441 -1.06 2.74 -40.91
CA ILE A 441 -1.72 2.18 -42.10
C ILE A 441 -2.58 0.92 -41.81
N ASP A 442 -2.28 0.18 -40.74
CA ASP A 442 -2.92 -1.10 -40.38
C ASP A 442 -3.74 -1.06 -39.07
N ILE A 443 -4.05 0.12 -38.55
CA ILE A 443 -4.85 0.24 -37.31
C ILE A 443 -6.35 0.17 -37.64
N ASP A 444 -6.99 -0.94 -37.23
CA ASP A 444 -8.45 -1.07 -37.21
C ASP A 444 -9.08 -0.39 -35.99
N ASN A 445 -10.39 -0.18 -36.00
CA ASN A 445 -11.09 0.47 -34.89
C ASN A 445 -10.96 -0.30 -33.56
N LYS A 446 -10.77 -1.62 -33.59
CA LYS A 446 -10.65 -2.43 -32.37
C LYS A 446 -9.33 -2.16 -31.66
N ARG A 447 -8.23 -2.02 -32.43
CA ARG A 447 -6.92 -1.65 -31.89
C ARG A 447 -6.94 -0.25 -31.31
N ILE A 448 -7.57 0.71 -31.98
CA ILE A 448 -7.74 2.06 -31.43
C ILE A 448 -8.51 2.02 -30.11
N ILE A 449 -9.63 1.29 -30.05
CA ILE A 449 -10.43 1.18 -28.82
C ILE A 449 -9.58 0.58 -27.68
N ARG A 450 -8.83 -0.50 -27.96
CA ARG A 450 -7.92 -1.10 -26.99
C ARG A 450 -6.89 -0.08 -26.48
N ASP A 451 -6.25 0.66 -27.38
CA ASP A 451 -5.19 1.61 -27.03
C ASP A 451 -5.72 2.83 -26.27
N LEU A 452 -6.94 3.31 -26.59
CA LEU A 452 -7.64 4.29 -25.76
C LEU A 452 -7.92 3.74 -24.37
N TYR A 453 -8.44 2.50 -24.26
CA TYR A 453 -8.67 1.88 -22.96
C TYR A 453 -7.39 1.58 -22.19
N ALA A 454 -6.23 1.47 -22.84
CA ALA A 454 -4.95 1.41 -22.15
C ALA A 454 -4.68 2.69 -21.36
N VAL A 455 -4.91 3.85 -21.98
CA VAL A 455 -4.82 5.16 -21.33
C VAL A 455 -5.84 5.28 -20.20
N VAL A 456 -7.11 4.91 -20.48
CA VAL A 456 -8.19 4.96 -19.48
C VAL A 456 -7.87 4.09 -18.28
N ASN A 457 -7.58 2.80 -18.48
CA ASN A 457 -7.29 1.85 -17.41
C ASN A 457 -6.03 2.25 -16.64
N THR A 458 -5.02 2.82 -17.32
CA THR A 458 -3.81 3.35 -16.67
C THR A 458 -4.16 4.51 -15.74
N LEU A 459 -4.90 5.52 -16.19
CA LEU A 459 -5.21 6.69 -15.35
C LEU A 459 -6.20 6.37 -14.22
N THR A 460 -7.08 5.38 -14.43
CA THR A 460 -8.14 5.02 -13.49
C THR A 460 -7.79 3.83 -12.59
N ASP A 461 -6.59 3.24 -12.71
CA ASP A 461 -6.18 2.15 -11.82
C ASP A 461 -6.08 2.63 -10.37
N PRO A 462 -6.79 1.99 -9.41
CA PRO A 462 -6.72 2.36 -8.00
C PRO A 462 -5.30 2.31 -7.41
N VAL A 463 -4.40 1.48 -7.93
CA VAL A 463 -3.00 1.40 -7.51
C VAL A 463 -2.26 2.71 -7.78
N ASN A 464 -2.64 3.45 -8.82
CA ASN A 464 -1.98 4.69 -9.22
C ASN A 464 -2.35 5.90 -8.37
N MET A 465 -3.42 5.79 -7.57
CA MET A 465 -3.87 6.82 -6.63
C MET A 465 -4.03 8.22 -7.25
N CYS A 466 -4.31 8.32 -8.55
CA CYS A 466 -4.51 9.61 -9.23
C CYS A 466 -5.86 10.28 -8.90
N ASN A 467 -6.76 9.58 -8.17
CA ASN A 467 -8.13 10.01 -7.90
C ASN A 467 -8.96 10.28 -9.18
N ILE A 468 -8.61 9.64 -10.31
CA ILE A 468 -9.34 9.75 -11.58
C ILE A 468 -10.31 8.58 -11.70
N ARG A 469 -11.56 8.86 -12.08
CA ARG A 469 -12.59 7.84 -12.39
C ARG A 469 -13.02 7.86 -13.85
N GLU A 470 -12.90 9.01 -14.50
CA GLU A 470 -13.36 9.23 -15.86
C GLU A 470 -12.25 9.89 -16.69
N VAL A 471 -12.17 9.54 -17.96
CA VAL A 471 -11.20 10.09 -18.91
C VAL A 471 -11.93 10.60 -20.14
N GLN A 472 -11.82 11.89 -20.42
CA GLN A 472 -12.35 12.53 -21.62
C GLN A 472 -11.19 12.80 -22.58
N PHE A 473 -11.33 12.39 -23.85
CA PHE A 473 -10.31 12.63 -24.86
C PHE A 473 -10.59 13.90 -25.68
N THR A 474 -9.51 14.60 -26.01
CA THR A 474 -9.45 15.61 -27.08
C THR A 474 -8.39 15.20 -28.11
N ILE A 475 -8.47 15.76 -29.32
CA ILE A 475 -7.49 15.50 -30.38
C ILE A 475 -6.93 16.83 -30.88
N ASP A 476 -5.61 16.98 -30.81
CA ASP A 476 -4.87 18.20 -31.16
C ASP A 476 -5.49 19.47 -30.52
N GLY A 477 -5.87 19.37 -29.25
CA GLY A 477 -6.51 20.42 -28.45
C GLY A 477 -7.99 20.68 -28.78
N SER A 478 -8.59 19.90 -29.67
CA SER A 478 -9.98 20.08 -30.12
C SER A 478 -10.89 18.99 -29.57
N VAL A 479 -12.07 19.41 -29.08
CA VAL A 479 -13.16 18.49 -28.72
C VAL A 479 -13.75 17.89 -29.99
N VAL A 480 -13.77 16.57 -30.09
CA VAL A 480 -14.30 15.83 -31.23
C VAL A 480 -15.40 14.87 -30.76
N GLU A 481 -16.54 14.83 -31.44
CA GLU A 481 -17.65 13.93 -31.06
C GLU A 481 -17.34 12.46 -31.38
N SER A 482 -16.54 12.24 -32.42
CA SER A 482 -16.11 10.93 -32.88
C SER A 482 -14.80 11.02 -33.64
N TYR A 483 -14.02 9.96 -33.58
CA TYR A 483 -12.88 9.74 -34.45
C TYR A 483 -13.00 8.38 -35.11
N LYS A 484 -13.00 8.33 -36.45
CA LYS A 484 -13.46 7.16 -37.23
C LYS A 484 -14.86 6.73 -36.76
N ASP A 485 -15.07 5.45 -36.40
CA ASP A 485 -16.36 4.95 -35.90
C ASP A 485 -16.44 4.92 -34.36
N ILE A 486 -15.52 5.60 -33.66
CA ILE A 486 -15.43 5.61 -32.20
C ILE A 486 -16.01 6.92 -31.69
N SER A 487 -17.03 6.85 -30.83
CA SER A 487 -17.54 8.05 -30.16
C SER A 487 -16.58 8.47 -29.05
N LEU A 488 -16.25 9.75 -29.02
CA LEU A 488 -15.43 10.39 -28.00
C LEU A 488 -16.23 11.45 -27.21
N LYS A 489 -17.55 11.48 -27.39
CA LYS A 489 -18.43 12.50 -26.81
C LYS A 489 -18.56 12.40 -25.30
N GLU A 490 -18.63 11.18 -24.79
CA GLU A 490 -18.83 10.91 -23.36
C GLU A 490 -17.50 10.46 -22.73
N PRO A 491 -17.27 10.76 -21.45
CA PRO A 491 -16.09 10.27 -20.73
C PRO A 491 -16.05 8.75 -20.67
N PHE A 492 -14.84 8.21 -20.71
CA PHE A 492 -14.55 6.79 -20.58
C PHE A 492 -14.32 6.43 -19.12
N VAL A 493 -14.79 5.26 -18.71
CA VAL A 493 -14.52 4.67 -17.40
C VAL A 493 -13.63 3.43 -17.55
N MET A 494 -12.96 3.04 -16.46
CA MET A 494 -12.17 1.80 -16.42
C MET A 494 -12.97 0.62 -17.00
N ASN A 495 -12.32 -0.17 -17.85
CA ASN A 495 -12.88 -1.41 -18.37
C ASN A 495 -12.01 -2.62 -17.99
N PRO A 496 -12.30 -3.26 -16.83
CA PRO A 496 -11.56 -4.42 -16.37
C PRO A 496 -11.68 -5.64 -17.30
N ALA A 497 -12.72 -5.73 -18.13
CA ALA A 497 -12.92 -6.86 -19.04
C ALA A 497 -11.91 -6.88 -20.20
N LEU A 498 -11.21 -5.78 -20.45
CA LEU A 498 -10.12 -5.71 -21.42
C LEU A 498 -8.77 -6.07 -20.81
N ILE A 499 -8.67 -6.27 -19.50
CA ILE A 499 -7.41 -6.60 -18.84
C ILE A 499 -7.21 -8.12 -18.91
N LYS A 500 -6.03 -8.55 -19.38
CA LYS A 500 -5.62 -9.95 -19.34
C LYS A 500 -5.53 -10.39 -17.88
N THR A 501 -6.33 -11.38 -17.51
CA THR A 501 -6.19 -12.04 -16.20
C THR A 501 -4.99 -12.95 -16.24
N GLU A 502 -4.13 -12.85 -15.23
CA GLU A 502 -2.99 -13.75 -15.01
C GLU A 502 -3.42 -15.21 -14.78
#